data_AF-K1S259-F1
#
_entry.id   AF-K1S259-F1
#
_cell.length_a   1.000
_cell.length_b   1.000
_cell.length_c   1.000
_cell.angle_alpha   90.00
_cell.angle_beta   90.00
_cell.angle_gamma   90.00
#
_symmetry.space_group_name_H-M   'P 1'
#
loop_
_entity.id
_entity.type
_entity.pdbx_description
1 polymer ?
#
loop_
_entity_poly.entity_id
_entity_poly.type
_entity_poly.pdbx_seq_one_letter_code
_entity_poly.pdbx_strand_id
1 'polypeptide(L)'
;MLFTYTNIEDMRGTNSSPFPFIDIMAGKDENGNQILEPYMSAGYELFTYNNGVKNKITNITDNFTFFTGNHKLTAGLSYEHQFANNAYMRNGTGYYRYNSLEDFLSGAAPESFALTYGFNGVANPNAQVTFNQLGFYAQDEWN
;
A
#
# COMPACT_ATOMS: atom_id res chain seq x y z
N MET A 1 27.01 21.63 -2.20
CA MET A 1 26.25 20.43 -2.59
C MET A 1 25.68 19.72 -1.35
N LEU A 2 24.39 19.41 -1.38
CA LEU A 2 23.64 18.65 -0.38
C LEU A 2 23.04 17.40 -1.07
N PHE A 3 23.18 16.26 -0.41
CA PHE A 3 22.56 15.00 -0.81
C PHE A 3 21.64 14.50 0.31
N THR A 4 20.42 14.09 -0.02
CA THR A 4 19.52 13.44 0.93
C THR A 4 18.91 12.17 0.34
N TYR A 5 18.68 11.18 1.21
CA TYR A 5 18.06 9.91 0.88
C TYR A 5 17.04 9.56 1.95
N THR A 6 15.84 9.21 1.51
CA THR A 6 14.73 8.77 2.36
C THR A 6 14.23 7.42 1.88
N ASN A 7 14.14 6.46 2.79
CA ASN A 7 13.48 5.17 2.55
C ASN A 7 12.35 4.99 3.56
N ILE A 8 11.12 4.87 3.06
CA ILE A 8 9.92 4.64 3.86
C ILE A 8 9.34 3.30 3.43
N GLU A 9 9.24 2.36 4.36
CA GLU A 9 8.61 1.06 4.14
C GLU A 9 7.51 0.86 5.18
N ASP A 10 6.27 0.85 4.72
CA ASP A 10 5.09 0.53 5.52
C ASP A 10 4.57 -0.83 5.06
N MET A 11 5.06 -1.88 5.70
CA MET A 11 4.72 -3.26 5.39
C MET A 11 3.76 -3.80 6.44
N ARG A 12 2.64 -4.36 6.00
CA ARG A 12 1.73 -5.08 6.91
C ARG A 12 2.21 -6.52 7.08
N GLY A 13 2.12 -7.01 8.30
CA GLY A 13 2.49 -8.37 8.68
C GLY A 13 1.63 -8.91 9.80
N THR A 14 1.63 -10.23 9.94
CA THR A 14 0.95 -10.96 11.02
C THR A 14 1.77 -12.18 11.39
N ASN A 15 1.61 -12.67 12.62
CA ASN A 15 2.21 -13.92 13.09
C ASN A 15 1.37 -15.15 12.71
N SER A 16 0.23 -14.96 12.05
CA SER A 16 -0.63 -16.05 11.56
C SER A 16 0.02 -16.79 10.38
N SER A 17 -0.11 -18.12 10.36
CA SER A 17 0.21 -18.91 9.17
C SER A 17 -0.80 -18.64 8.04
N PRO A 18 -0.41 -18.73 6.75
CA PRO A 18 -1.34 -18.61 5.64
C PRO A 18 -2.50 -19.60 5.77
N PHE A 19 -3.72 -19.07 5.84
CA PHE A 19 -4.96 -19.81 5.92
C PHE A 19 -6.09 -18.90 5.38
N PRO A 20 -7.11 -19.43 4.69
CA PRO A 20 -8.21 -18.59 4.24
C PRO A 20 -8.90 -17.87 5.38
N PHE A 21 -9.38 -16.66 5.11
CA PHE A 21 -10.23 -15.97 6.06
C PHE A 21 -11.66 -16.54 5.96
N ILE A 22 -12.24 -16.86 7.10
CA ILE A 22 -13.57 -17.47 7.20
C ILE A 22 -14.44 -16.55 8.03
N ASP A 23 -15.56 -16.15 7.45
CA ASP A 23 -16.64 -15.46 8.13
C ASP A 23 -17.85 -16.39 8.30
N ILE A 24 -18.37 -16.47 9.51
CA ILE A 24 -19.57 -17.23 9.85
C ILE A 24 -20.62 -16.22 10.30
N MET A 25 -21.68 -16.06 9.51
CA MET A 25 -22.76 -15.12 9.82
C MET A 25 -23.65 -15.62 10.96
N ALA A 26 -24.42 -14.72 11.57
CA ALA A 26 -25.34 -15.01 12.67
C ALA A 26 -26.59 -15.85 12.28
N GLY A 27 -26.69 -16.34 11.04
CA GLY A 27 -27.86 -17.07 10.56
C GLY A 27 -28.90 -16.15 9.91
N LYS A 28 -30.17 -16.55 10.02
CA LYS A 28 -31.32 -15.85 9.47
C LYS A 28 -32.18 -15.27 10.58
N ASP A 29 -32.86 -14.16 10.29
CA ASP A 29 -33.87 -13.58 11.19
C ASP A 29 -35.18 -14.40 11.18
N GLU A 30 -36.15 -14.00 12.01
CA GLU A 30 -37.46 -14.66 12.10
C GLU A 30 -38.26 -14.63 10.78
N ASN A 31 -37.94 -13.69 9.87
CA ASN A 31 -38.54 -13.56 8.56
C ASN A 31 -37.79 -14.35 7.47
N GLY A 32 -36.73 -15.08 7.84
CA GLY A 32 -35.89 -15.86 6.94
C GLY A 32 -34.87 -15.05 6.14
N ASN A 33 -34.66 -13.76 6.45
CA ASN A 33 -33.63 -12.93 5.82
C ASN A 33 -32.27 -13.22 6.43
N GLN A 34 -31.22 -13.19 5.61
CA GLN A 34 -29.85 -13.35 6.08
C GLN A 34 -29.46 -12.18 6.99
N ILE A 35 -28.95 -12.48 8.19
CA ILE A 35 -28.35 -11.49 9.08
C ILE A 35 -26.92 -11.23 8.59
N LEU A 36 -26.64 -9.99 8.17
CA LEU A 36 -25.33 -9.55 7.67
C LEU A 36 -24.38 -9.12 8.80
N GLU A 37 -24.33 -9.93 9.86
CA GLU A 37 -23.44 -9.74 11.00
C GLU A 37 -22.57 -10.99 11.15
N PRO A 38 -21.23 -10.85 11.11
CA PRO A 38 -20.34 -11.96 11.41
C PRO A 38 -20.44 -12.32 12.89
N TYR A 39 -20.96 -13.51 13.16
CA TYR A 39 -20.96 -14.12 14.50
C TYR A 39 -19.53 -14.54 14.90
N MET A 40 -18.76 -15.06 13.95
CA MET A 40 -17.37 -15.45 14.15
C MET A 40 -16.55 -15.22 12.89
N SER A 41 -15.34 -14.69 13.06
CA SER A 41 -14.35 -14.56 12.00
C SER A 41 -13.05 -15.24 12.42
N ALA A 42 -12.43 -15.98 11.51
CA ALA A 42 -11.20 -16.72 11.77
C ALA A 42 -10.29 -16.76 10.55
N GLY A 43 -9.00 -17.05 10.76
CA GLY A 43 -8.02 -17.25 9.69
C GLY A 43 -7.04 -16.09 9.51
N TYR A 44 -6.43 -16.01 8.32
CA TYR A 44 -5.44 -14.99 8.02
C TYR A 44 -6.11 -13.67 7.64
N GLU A 45 -5.74 -12.58 8.32
CA GLU A 45 -6.34 -11.26 8.14
C GLU A 45 -6.35 -10.81 6.66
N LEU A 46 -7.56 -10.50 6.16
CA LEU A 46 -7.90 -10.25 4.75
C LEU A 46 -7.04 -9.20 4.04
N PHE A 47 -6.52 -8.23 4.78
CA PHE A 47 -5.84 -7.04 4.27
C PHE A 47 -4.33 -7.05 4.53
N THR A 48 -3.77 -8.14 5.08
CA THR A 48 -2.34 -8.22 5.42
C THR A 48 -1.52 -8.90 4.33
N TYR A 49 -2.08 -9.86 3.60
CA TYR A 49 -1.33 -10.67 2.65
C TYR A 49 -0.81 -9.82 1.49
N ASN A 50 0.50 -9.85 1.26
CA ASN A 50 1.21 -9.07 0.23
C ASN A 50 0.74 -7.60 0.18
N ASN A 51 0.60 -6.97 1.36
CA ASN A 51 0.22 -5.57 1.48
C ASN A 51 1.38 -4.73 2.01
N GLY A 52 1.74 -3.68 1.28
CA GLY A 52 2.72 -2.73 1.75
C GLY A 52 3.04 -1.64 0.73
N VAL A 53 3.54 -0.53 1.26
CA VAL A 53 3.96 0.65 0.51
C VAL A 53 5.45 0.89 0.72
N LYS A 54 6.17 1.13 -0.37
CA LYS A 54 7.59 1.47 -0.34
C LYS A 54 7.85 2.74 -1.12
N ASN A 55 8.38 3.76 -0.45
CA ASN A 55 8.75 5.01 -1.07
C ASN A 55 10.23 5.29 -0.85
N LYS A 56 10.93 5.60 -1.94
CA LYS A 56 12.34 6.00 -1.91
C LYS A 56 12.47 7.35 -2.58
N ILE A 57 13.09 8.30 -1.90
CA ILE A 57 13.34 9.64 -2.44
C ILE A 57 14.83 9.91 -2.32
N THR A 58 15.44 10.31 -3.43
CA THR A 58 16.84 10.73 -3.50
C THR A 58 16.89 12.15 -4.03
N ASN A 59 17.60 13.03 -3.34
CA ASN A 59 17.68 14.44 -3.68
C ASN A 59 19.14 14.88 -3.73
N ILE A 60 19.49 15.64 -4.77
CA ILE A 60 20.78 16.32 -4.93
C ILE A 60 20.48 17.78 -5.19
N THR A 61 21.04 18.67 -4.38
CA THR A 61 20.91 20.11 -4.57
C THR A 61 22.27 20.78 -4.44
N ASP A 62 22.57 21.73 -5.33
CA ASP A 62 23.74 22.58 -5.21
C ASP A 62 23.38 24.04 -5.38
N ASN A 63 24.01 24.90 -4.59
CA ASN A 63 23.76 26.33 -4.57
C ASN A 63 25.07 27.08 -4.72
N PHE A 64 25.07 28.09 -5.58
CA PHE A 64 26.20 28.93 -5.92
C PHE A 64 25.85 30.37 -5.52
N THR A 65 26.78 31.05 -4.87
CA THR A 65 26.67 32.48 -4.58
C THR A 65 27.87 33.19 -5.16
N PHE A 66 27.64 34.24 -5.93
CA PHE A 66 28.65 35.06 -6.57
C PHE A 66 28.43 36.54 -6.24
N PHE A 67 29.51 37.22 -5.83
CA PHE A 67 29.47 38.63 -5.47
C PHE A 67 30.14 39.46 -6.56
N THR A 68 29.45 40.49 -7.05
CA THR A 68 29.98 41.39 -8.09
C THR A 68 29.50 42.82 -7.89
N GLY A 69 30.40 43.73 -7.54
CA GLY A 69 30.05 45.13 -7.23
C GLY A 69 29.04 45.21 -6.09
N ASN A 70 27.90 45.85 -6.35
CA ASN A 70 26.79 45.97 -5.39
C ASN A 70 25.79 44.81 -5.48
N HIS A 71 26.07 43.79 -6.28
CA HIS A 71 25.19 42.66 -6.51
C HIS A 71 25.68 41.41 -5.78
N LYS A 72 24.72 40.64 -5.26
CA LYS A 72 24.89 39.29 -4.73
C LYS A 72 23.97 38.35 -5.50
N LEU A 73 24.56 37.61 -6.43
CA LEU A 73 23.88 36.63 -7.24
C LEU A 73 23.83 35.29 -6.52
N THR A 74 22.67 34.67 -6.44
CA THR A 74 22.50 33.30 -5.93
C THR A 74 21.80 32.47 -6.98
N ALA A 75 22.33 31.30 -7.31
CA ALA A 75 21.70 30.35 -8.22
C ALA A 75 21.79 28.95 -7.63
N GLY A 76 20.88 28.07 -8.02
CA GLY A 76 20.94 26.68 -7.59
C GLY A 76 20.33 25.73 -8.60
N LEU A 77 20.77 24.49 -8.51
CA LEU A 77 20.27 23.35 -9.27
C LEU A 77 19.82 22.28 -8.29
N SER A 78 18.72 21.59 -8.61
CA SER A 78 18.25 20.44 -7.86
C SER A 78 17.83 19.30 -8.78
N TYR A 79 18.01 18.08 -8.30
CA TYR A 79 17.50 16.86 -8.90
C TYR A 79 16.86 16.00 -7.82
N GLU A 80 15.62 15.60 -8.06
CA GLU A 80 14.89 14.67 -7.22
C GLU A 80 14.52 13.42 -8.01
N HIS A 81 14.81 12.26 -7.44
CA HIS A 81 14.34 10.96 -7.90
C HIS A 81 13.39 10.38 -6.86
N GLN A 82 12.13 10.18 -7.24
CA GLN A 82 11.14 9.51 -6.40
C GLN A 82 10.77 8.16 -7.00
N PHE A 83 10.78 7.14 -6.17
CA PHE A 83 10.25 5.81 -6.45
C PHE A 83 9.11 5.54 -5.49
N ALA A 84 7.94 5.19 -6.01
CA ALA A 84 6.78 4.81 -5.23
C ALA A 84 6.32 3.42 -5.67
N ASN A 85 6.11 2.53 -4.70
CA ASN A 85 5.59 1.19 -4.93
C ASN A 85 4.48 0.89 -3.93
N ASN A 86 3.36 0.38 -4.43
CA ASN A 86 2.21 0.02 -3.61
C ASN A 86 1.73 -1.38 -4.03
N ALA A 87 1.73 -2.31 -3.08
CA ALA A 87 1.17 -3.64 -3.24
C ALA A 87 -0.03 -3.79 -2.31
N TYR A 88 -1.16 -4.26 -2.85
CA TYR A 88 -2.34 -4.57 -2.05
C TYR A 88 -3.10 -5.76 -2.66
N MET A 89 -3.19 -6.85 -1.90
CA MET A 89 -3.88 -8.08 -2.32
C MET A 89 -4.91 -8.51 -1.27
N ARG A 90 -6.07 -7.84 -1.27
CA ARG A 90 -7.21 -8.28 -0.46
C ARG A 90 -7.63 -9.71 -0.83
N ASN A 91 -7.91 -10.58 0.13
CA ASN A 91 -8.29 -11.99 -0.12
C ASN A 91 -7.20 -12.83 -0.82
N GLY A 92 -5.92 -12.45 -0.73
CA GLY A 92 -4.82 -13.21 -1.35
C GLY A 92 -4.62 -14.62 -0.76
N THR A 93 -5.07 -14.83 0.47
CA THR A 93 -5.15 -16.15 1.13
C THR A 93 -6.50 -16.86 0.94
N GLY A 94 -7.43 -16.25 0.22
CA GLY A 94 -8.81 -16.73 0.07
C GLY A 94 -9.76 -16.19 1.15
N TYR A 95 -11.03 -16.06 0.78
CA TYR A 95 -12.13 -15.65 1.65
C TYR A 95 -13.31 -16.59 1.46
N TYR A 96 -13.93 -17.00 2.56
CA TYR A 96 -15.11 -17.84 2.59
C TYR A 96 -16.12 -17.27 3.58
N ARG A 97 -17.39 -17.19 3.18
CA ARG A 97 -18.50 -16.78 4.04
C ARG A 97 -19.55 -17.88 4.12
N TYR A 98 -19.98 -18.20 5.33
CA TYR A 98 -21.08 -19.15 5.60
C TYR A 98 -22.28 -18.40 6.17
N ASN A 99 -23.50 -18.82 5.83
CA ASN A 99 -24.72 -18.17 6.32
C ASN A 99 -24.94 -18.34 7.81
N SER A 100 -24.42 -19.42 8.39
CA SER A 100 -24.63 -19.80 9.79
C SER A 100 -23.49 -20.69 10.30
N LEU A 101 -23.42 -20.87 11.62
CA LEU A 101 -22.52 -21.84 12.23
C LEU A 101 -22.86 -23.29 11.81
N GLU A 102 -24.15 -23.59 11.62
CA GLU A 102 -24.59 -24.92 11.18
C GLU A 102 -24.11 -25.23 9.77
N ASP A 103 -24.21 -24.27 8.84
CA ASP A 103 -23.70 -24.39 7.48
C ASP A 103 -22.19 -24.70 7.49
N PHE A 104 -21.43 -24.01 8.36
CA PHE A 104 -20.00 -24.24 8.51
C PHE A 104 -19.68 -25.64 9.06
N LEU A 105 -20.34 -26.06 10.15
CA LEU A 105 -20.07 -27.33 10.82
C LEU A 105 -20.53 -28.55 10.00
N SER A 106 -21.60 -28.40 9.23
CA SER A 106 -22.12 -29.44 8.34
C SER A 106 -21.33 -29.57 7.03
N GLY A 107 -20.40 -28.65 6.75
CA GLY A 107 -19.63 -28.63 5.51
C GLY A 107 -20.47 -28.22 4.30
N ALA A 108 -21.52 -27.41 4.50
CA ALA A 108 -22.30 -26.85 3.41
C ALA A 108 -21.43 -25.97 2.50
N ALA A 109 -21.89 -25.72 1.27
CA ALA A 109 -21.20 -24.79 0.40
C ALA A 109 -21.24 -23.36 1.02
N PRO A 110 -20.13 -22.60 0.99
CA PRO A 110 -20.12 -21.22 1.43
C PRO A 110 -21.08 -20.37 0.58
N GLU A 111 -21.73 -19.40 1.21
CA GLU A 111 -22.61 -18.44 0.53
C GLU A 111 -21.82 -17.59 -0.48
N SER A 112 -20.62 -17.17 -0.09
CA SER A 112 -19.71 -16.46 -0.99
C SER A 112 -18.27 -16.87 -0.75
N PHE A 113 -17.48 -16.81 -1.83
CA PHE A 113 -16.05 -16.97 -1.78
C PHE A 113 -15.38 -15.88 -2.62
N ALA A 114 -14.16 -15.50 -2.25
CA ALA A 114 -13.34 -14.61 -3.06
C ALA A 114 -11.87 -15.03 -3.00
N LEU A 115 -11.17 -14.86 -4.12
CA LEU A 115 -9.75 -15.12 -4.25
C LEU A 115 -9.13 -14.04 -5.13
N THR A 116 -8.05 -13.43 -4.66
CA THR A 116 -7.28 -12.45 -5.42
C THR A 116 -5.90 -13.01 -5.72
N TYR A 117 -5.51 -12.98 -6.98
CA TYR A 117 -4.22 -13.45 -7.45
C TYR A 117 -3.71 -12.52 -8.54
N GLY A 118 -2.38 -12.49 -8.75
CA GLY A 118 -1.82 -11.70 -9.83
C GLY A 118 -2.06 -12.35 -11.18
N PHE A 119 -2.38 -11.51 -12.17
CA PHE A 119 -2.57 -11.94 -13.55
C PHE A 119 -1.28 -12.50 -14.15
N ASN A 120 -1.37 -13.43 -15.11
CA ASN A 120 -0.22 -14.06 -15.78
C ASN A 120 0.81 -14.72 -14.83
N GLY A 121 0.36 -15.23 -13.68
CA GLY A 121 1.25 -15.93 -12.73
C GLY A 121 2.16 -15.01 -11.91
N VAL A 122 1.90 -13.70 -11.91
CA VAL A 122 2.60 -12.76 -11.03
C VAL A 122 2.21 -13.05 -9.59
N ALA A 123 3.12 -13.59 -8.79
CA ALA A 123 2.84 -13.99 -7.41
C ALA A 123 2.55 -12.79 -6.48
N ASN A 124 3.23 -11.65 -6.70
CA ASN A 124 3.13 -10.46 -5.87
C ASN A 124 2.88 -9.22 -6.75
N PRO A 125 1.66 -9.03 -7.29
CA PRO A 125 1.30 -7.85 -8.07
C PRO A 125 1.46 -6.57 -7.24
N ASN A 126 2.03 -5.55 -7.88
CA ASN A 126 2.23 -4.23 -7.30
C ASN A 126 2.11 -3.14 -8.38
N ALA A 127 1.78 -1.92 -7.95
CA ALA A 127 1.82 -0.72 -8.77
C ALA A 127 3.10 0.05 -8.46
N GLN A 128 3.90 0.34 -9.49
CA GLN A 128 5.15 1.08 -9.36
C GLN A 128 5.10 2.33 -10.23
N VAL A 129 5.55 3.45 -9.66
CA VAL A 129 5.78 4.68 -10.41
C VAL A 129 7.14 5.26 -10.03
N THR A 130 7.80 5.89 -10.99
CA THR A 130 9.08 6.55 -10.79
C THR A 130 9.01 7.94 -11.41
N PHE A 131 9.39 8.95 -10.62
CA PHE A 131 9.41 10.36 -11.02
C PHE A 131 10.83 10.90 -10.93
N ASN A 132 11.19 11.75 -11.89
CA ASN A 132 12.45 12.46 -11.92
C ASN A 132 12.15 13.93 -12.13
N GLN A 133 12.57 14.79 -11.22
CA GLN A 133 12.34 16.23 -11.27
C GLN A 133 13.67 16.97 -11.28
N LEU A 134 13.85 17.85 -12.25
CA LEU A 134 14.96 18.80 -12.31
C LEU A 134 14.44 20.18 -11.92
N GLY A 135 15.18 20.88 -11.07
CA GLY A 135 14.89 22.24 -10.63
C GLY A 135 16.09 23.15 -10.81
N PHE A 136 15.83 24.42 -11.07
CA PHE A 136 16.84 25.46 -11.06
C PHE A 136 16.22 26.78 -10.60
N TYR A 137 17.05 27.67 -10.06
CA TYR A 137 16.65 29.04 -9.74
C TYR A 137 17.85 29.99 -9.84
N ALA A 138 17.55 31.28 -9.98
CA ALA A 138 18.52 32.37 -9.89
C ALA A 138 17.88 33.59 -9.24
N GLN A 139 18.66 34.35 -8.46
CA GLN A 139 18.26 35.52 -7.70
C GLN A 139 19.40 36.54 -7.69
N ASP A 140 19.05 37.83 -7.73
CA ASP A 140 19.96 38.96 -7.49
C ASP A 140 19.49 39.78 -6.28
N GLU A 141 20.43 40.21 -5.45
CA GLU A 141 20.23 41.11 -4.32
C GLU A 141 21.15 42.32 -4.55
N TRP A 142 20.56 43.51 -4.72
CA TRP A 142 21.27 44.74 -5.11
C TRP A 142 21.16 45.82 -4.04
N ASN A 143 22.31 46.44 -3.68
CA ASN A 143 22.44 47.56 -2.73
C ASN A 143 22.88 48.89 -3.36
#